data_AF-A0A392SMP1-F1
#
_entry.id   AF-A0A392SMP1-F1
#
_cell.length_a   1.000
_cell.length_b   1.000
_cell.length_c   1.000
_cell.angle_alpha   90.00
_cell.angle_beta   90.00
_cell.angle_gamma   90.00
#
_symmetry.space_group_name_H-M   'P 1'
#
loop_
_entity.id
_entity.type
_entity.pdbx_description
1 polymer ?
#
loop_
_entity_poly.entity_id
_entity_poly.type
_entity_poly.pdbx_seq_one_letter_code
_entity_poly.pdbx_strand_id
1 'polypeptide(L)'
;DLLLDVSLQEQSSDSWQWQPDPDGGYTVRGAYQLLTSQDSVTLDVAEGLIWHSQVPLKVSIFAWRLLRDRLPTKANLVTRGILSSEAHFCVSGCGAVESAQH
;
A
#
# COMPACT_ATOMS: atom_id res chain seq x y z
N ASP A 1 -8.98 12.66 -21.84
CA ASP A 1 -9.07 13.92 -21.09
C ASP A 1 -7.90 14.06 -20.13
N LEU A 2 -7.15 15.16 -19.98
CA LEU A 2 -7.02 16.45 -20.66
C LEU A 2 -5.67 17.00 -20.15
N LEU A 3 -4.61 17.04 -20.98
CA LEU A 3 -3.43 17.87 -20.71
C LEU A 3 -3.75 19.31 -21.13
N LEU A 4 -4.75 19.92 -20.49
CA LEU A 4 -5.25 21.24 -20.92
C LEU A 4 -4.44 22.41 -20.38
N ASP A 5 -3.49 22.19 -19.48
CA ASP A 5 -2.75 23.27 -18.81
C ASP A 5 -1.24 23.06 -18.84
N VAL A 6 -0.72 22.75 -20.03
CA VAL A 6 0.73 22.73 -20.28
C VAL A 6 1.08 23.89 -21.20
N SER A 7 1.68 24.93 -20.61
CA SER A 7 2.31 26.02 -21.36
C SER A 7 3.76 25.64 -21.66
N LEU A 8 4.08 25.43 -22.93
CA LEU A 8 5.43 25.07 -23.37
C LEU A 8 6.31 26.33 -23.43
N GLN A 9 7.47 26.30 -22.76
CA GLN A 9 8.44 27.38 -22.78
C GLN A 9 9.62 27.00 -23.70
N GLU A 10 9.71 27.62 -24.89
CA GLU A 10 10.74 27.31 -25.91
C GLU A 10 12.19 27.54 -25.46
N GLN A 11 12.42 28.29 -24.38
CA GLN A 11 13.75 28.65 -23.89
C GLN A 11 14.15 27.93 -22.59
N SER A 12 13.28 27.08 -22.03
CA SER A 12 13.59 26.30 -20.83
C SER A 12 13.94 24.86 -21.21
N SER A 13 14.96 24.28 -20.58
CA SER A 13 15.23 22.85 -20.68
C SER A 13 14.30 22.06 -19.77
N ASP A 14 13.83 20.91 -20.26
CA ASP A 14 13.01 19.99 -19.45
C ASP A 14 13.77 19.51 -18.22
N SER A 15 13.09 19.45 -17.08
CA SER A 15 13.65 18.95 -15.84
C SER A 15 12.63 18.11 -15.07
N TRP A 16 13.13 17.11 -14.36
CA TRP A 16 12.31 16.30 -13.46
C TRP A 16 12.02 17.11 -12.20
N GLN A 17 10.73 17.33 -11.92
CA GLN A 17 10.28 17.96 -10.69
C GLN A 17 9.63 16.94 -9.77
N TRP A 18 10.03 16.96 -8.50
CA TRP A 18 9.41 16.17 -7.46
C TRP A 18 8.17 16.92 -6.95
N GLN A 19 6.99 16.57 -7.45
CA GLN A 19 5.74 17.28 -7.13
C GLN A 19 5.47 17.49 -5.62
N PRO A 20 5.79 16.55 -4.71
CA PRO A 20 5.57 16.74 -3.28
C PRO A 20 6.46 17.82 -2.64
N ASP A 21 7.60 18.14 -3.22
CA ASP A 21 8.50 19.21 -2.75
C ASP A 21 9.25 19.80 -3.97
N PRO A 22 8.66 20.79 -4.67
CA PRO A 22 9.23 21.38 -5.88
C PRO A 22 10.51 22.17 -5.61
N ASP A 23 10.65 22.75 -4.41
CA ASP A 23 11.79 23.59 -4.03
C ASP A 23 12.96 22.75 -3.49
N GLY A 24 12.66 21.76 -2.63
CA GLY A 24 13.64 20.86 -2.02
C GLY A 24 14.00 19.64 -2.87
N GLY A 25 13.17 19.34 -3.88
CA GLY A 25 13.37 18.23 -4.81
C GLY A 25 13.15 16.85 -4.18
N TYR A 26 13.59 15.81 -4.89
CA TYR A 26 13.47 14.44 -4.40
C TYR A 26 14.44 14.18 -3.25
N THR A 27 13.91 13.67 -2.13
CA THR A 27 14.72 13.05 -1.09
C THR A 27 14.19 11.66 -0.78
N VAL A 28 15.10 10.71 -0.54
CA VAL A 28 14.74 9.33 -0.14
C VAL A 28 13.85 9.37 1.12
N ARG A 29 14.17 10.26 2.07
CA ARG A 29 13.40 10.46 3.29
C ARG A 29 11.97 10.92 3.01
N GLY A 30 11.81 11.98 2.20
CA GLY A 30 10.49 12.52 1.87
C GLY A 30 9.62 11.53 1.10
N ALA A 31 10.22 10.81 0.13
CA ALA A 31 9.54 9.75 -0.59
C ALA A 31 9.10 8.61 0.35
N TYR A 32 9.97 8.18 1.26
CA TYR A 32 9.63 7.13 2.22
C TYR A 32 8.52 7.57 3.18
N GLN A 33 8.56 8.81 3.68
CA GLN A 33 7.50 9.36 4.52
C GLN A 33 6.16 9.42 3.79
N LEU A 34 6.15 9.86 2.52
CA LEU A 34 4.94 9.91 1.71
C LEU A 34 4.35 8.50 1.52
N LEU A 35 5.17 7.51 1.17
CA LEU A 35 4.75 6.13 0.97
C LEU A 35 4.26 5.44 2.27
N THR A 36 4.87 5.78 3.41
CA THR A 36 4.55 5.13 4.70
C THR A 36 3.45 5.84 5.49
N SER A 37 3.17 7.11 5.20
CA SER A 37 2.14 7.90 5.90
C SER A 37 0.72 7.32 5.75
N GLN A 38 0.35 6.84 4.55
CA GLN A 38 -0.97 6.23 4.30
C GLN A 38 -1.16 4.90 5.06
N ASP A 39 -0.07 4.18 5.30
CA ASP A 39 -0.03 2.89 5.96
C ASP A 39 -0.15 2.99 7.51
N SER A 40 0.02 4.19 8.07
CA SER A 40 0.05 4.46 9.52
C SER A 40 -1.32 4.76 10.15
N VAL A 41 -2.37 4.89 9.33
CA VAL A 41 -3.68 5.31 9.80
C VAL A 41 -4.36 4.10 10.47
N THR A 42 -4.37 4.10 11.81
CA THR A 42 -5.16 3.28 12.77
C THR A 42 -4.48 2.16 13.59
N LEU A 43 -3.18 1.86 13.44
CA LEU A 43 -2.58 0.71 14.14
C LEU A 43 -1.75 0.99 15.39
N ASP A 44 -1.58 2.25 15.78
CA ASP A 44 -0.69 2.67 16.88
C ASP A 44 -0.95 1.91 18.21
N VAL A 45 -2.22 1.73 18.59
CA VAL A 45 -2.59 0.97 19.80
C VAL A 45 -2.31 -0.53 19.66
N ALA A 46 -2.47 -1.07 18.45
CA ALA A 46 -2.26 -2.49 18.20
C ALA A 46 -0.77 -2.85 18.11
N GLU A 47 0.12 -1.93 17.71
CA GLU A 47 1.56 -2.21 17.60
C GLU A 47 2.16 -2.68 18.93
N GLY A 48 1.79 -2.05 20.05
CA GLY A 48 2.28 -2.44 21.37
C GLY A 48 1.86 -3.87 21.77
N LEU A 49 0.70 -4.33 21.30
CA LEU A 49 0.20 -5.69 21.55
C LEU A 49 0.82 -6.70 20.58
N ILE A 50 0.96 -6.34 19.29
CA ILE A 50 1.51 -7.21 18.24
C ILE A 50 2.97 -7.56 18.54
N TRP A 51 3.78 -6.57 18.91
CA TRP A 51 5.22 -6.73 19.10
C TRP A 51 5.63 -7.02 20.55
N HIS A 52 4.66 -7.37 21.40
CA HIS A 52 4.92 -7.68 22.79
C HIS A 52 5.82 -8.91 22.94
N SER A 53 6.79 -8.87 23.87
CA SER A 53 7.83 -9.91 24.01
C SER A 53 7.31 -11.32 24.34
N GLN A 54 6.13 -11.41 24.94
CA GLN A 54 5.46 -12.68 25.25
C GLN A 54 4.72 -13.29 24.05
N VAL A 55 4.54 -12.53 22.96
CA VAL A 55 3.88 -13.01 21.75
C VAL A 55 4.92 -13.68 20.85
N PRO A 56 4.72 -14.94 20.44
CA PRO A 56 5.61 -15.59 19.49
C PRO A 56 5.65 -14.81 18.16
N LEU A 57 6.85 -14.63 17.60
CA LEU A 57 7.06 -13.82 16.39
C LEU A 57 6.15 -14.19 15.20
N LYS A 58 5.81 -15.47 15.05
CA LYS A 58 4.88 -15.93 13.99
C LYS A 58 3.49 -15.29 14.13
N VAL A 59 3.01 -15.15 15.37
CA VAL A 59 1.71 -14.52 15.68
C VAL A 59 1.79 -13.02 15.42
N SER A 60 2.87 -12.36 15.85
CA SER A 60 3.10 -10.94 15.58
C SER A 60 3.09 -10.64 14.08
N ILE A 61 3.84 -11.41 13.29
CA ILE A 61 3.90 -11.25 11.84
C ILE A 61 2.52 -11.49 11.21
N PHE A 62 1.79 -12.51 11.66
CA PHE A 62 0.44 -12.79 11.16
C PHE A 62 -0.52 -11.63 11.45
N ALA A 63 -0.58 -11.16 12.70
CA ALA A 63 -1.44 -10.06 13.12
C ALA A 63 -1.10 -8.75 12.37
N TRP A 64 0.18 -8.43 12.25
CA TRP A 64 0.64 -7.27 11.48
C TRP A 64 0.24 -7.35 10.00
N ARG A 65 0.34 -8.54 9.38
CA ARG A 65 -0.11 -8.72 7.99
C ARG A 65 -1.63 -8.65 7.88
N LEU A 66 -2.37 -9.21 8.83
CA LEU A 66 -3.84 -9.18 8.85
C LEU A 66 -4.35 -7.74 8.92
N LEU A 67 -3.84 -6.97 9.86
CA LEU A 67 -4.29 -5.61 10.13
C LEU A 67 -3.96 -4.62 9.02
N ARG A 68 -2.98 -4.93 8.18
CA ARG A 68 -2.60 -4.11 7.00
C ARG A 68 -3.20 -4.63 5.70
N ASP A 69 -4.11 -5.61 5.77
CA ASP A 69 -4.64 -6.34 4.61
C ASP A 69 -3.54 -6.84 3.66
N ARG A 70 -2.50 -7.46 4.22
CA ARG A 70 -1.33 -8.00 3.50
C ARG A 70 -1.20 -9.50 3.58
N LEU A 71 -2.25 -10.20 4.03
CA LEU A 71 -2.30 -11.66 3.92
C LEU A 71 -2.44 -12.07 2.44
N PRO A 72 -1.92 -13.24 2.05
CA PRO A 72 -2.00 -13.74 0.68
C PRO A 72 -3.39 -14.31 0.36
N THR A 73 -4.44 -13.53 0.60
CA THR A 73 -5.82 -13.84 0.19
C THR A 73 -5.94 -13.68 -1.32
N LYS A 74 -6.86 -14.41 -1.97
CA LYS A 74 -7.06 -14.24 -3.42
C LYS A 74 -7.41 -12.80 -3.80
N ALA A 75 -8.18 -12.08 -2.99
CA ALA A 75 -8.43 -10.65 -3.21
C ALA A 75 -7.13 -9.85 -3.32
N ASN A 76 -6.20 -10.01 -2.36
CA ASN A 76 -4.93 -9.30 -2.36
C ASN A 76 -4.01 -9.73 -3.50
N LEU A 77 -4.06 -11.01 -3.90
CA LEU A 77 -3.30 -11.50 -5.03
C LEU A 77 -3.82 -10.96 -6.37
N VAL A 78 -5.13 -10.79 -6.52
CA VAL A 78 -5.75 -10.15 -7.70
C VAL A 78 -5.40 -8.67 -7.76
N THR A 79 -5.51 -7.93 -6.65
CA THR A 79 -5.12 -6.51 -6.59
C THR A 79 -3.65 -6.29 -6.97
N ARG A 80 -2.79 -7.27 -6.71
CA ARG A 80 -1.37 -7.25 -7.08
C ARG A 80 -1.07 -7.77 -8.49
N GLY A 81 -2.10 -8.20 -9.23
CA GLY A 81 -1.95 -8.77 -10.58
C GLY A 81 -1.26 -10.14 -10.62
N ILE A 82 -1.20 -10.85 -9.48
CA ILE A 82 -0.62 -12.20 -9.41
C ILE A 82 -1.65 -13.25 -9.89
N LEU A 83 -2.92 -13.05 -9.55
CA LEU A 83 -4.02 -13.89 -10.00
C LEU A 83 -4.91 -13.13 -10.99
N SER A 84 -5.59 -13.88 -11.87
CA SER A 84 -6.63 -13.31 -12.74
C SER A 84 -7.82 -12.81 -11.94
N SER A 85 -8.52 -11.81 -12.47
CA SER A 85 -9.70 -11.23 -11.83
C SER A 85 -10.79 -12.26 -11.53
N GLU A 86 -10.94 -13.33 -12.31
CA GLU A 86 -11.97 -14.35 -12.03
C GLU A 86 -11.63 -15.27 -10.84
N ALA A 87 -10.39 -15.24 -10.35
CA ALA A 87 -9.90 -16.18 -9.33
C ALA A 87 -10.09 -15.69 -7.88
N HIS A 88 -10.87 -14.62 -7.63
CA HIS A 88 -10.98 -14.00 -6.30
C HIS A 88 -11.93 -14.71 -5.32
N PHE A 89 -12.72 -15.69 -5.78
CA PHE A 89 -13.70 -16.37 -4.94
C PHE A 89 -13.10 -17.41 -3.98
N CYS A 90 -13.72 -17.56 -2.82
CA CYS A 90 -13.37 -18.52 -1.78
C CYS A 90 -13.33 -19.95 -2.31
N VAL A 91 -12.28 -20.70 -1.94
CA VAL A 91 -12.07 -22.08 -2.37
C VAL A 91 -13.17 -23.03 -1.88
N SER A 92 -13.82 -22.71 -0.76
CA SER A 92 -14.93 -23.49 -0.20
C SER A 92 -16.22 -23.39 -1.02
N GLY A 93 -16.27 -22.54 -2.05
CA GLY A 93 -17.41 -22.47 -2.97
C GLY A 93 -18.64 -21.73 -2.44
N CYS A 94 -18.52 -20.97 -1.35
CA CYS A 94 -19.61 -20.17 -0.79
C CYS A 94 -19.96 -18.90 -1.60
N GLY A 95 -19.27 -18.65 -2.72
CA GLY A 95 -19.53 -17.53 -3.62
C GLY A 95 -19.03 -16.16 -3.15
N ALA A 96 -18.45 -16.06 -1.95
CA ALA A 96 -17.86 -14.83 -1.44
C ALA A 96 -16.38 -14.68 -1.87
N VAL A 97 -15.89 -13.44 -1.87
CA VAL A 97 -14.49 -13.11 -2.18
C VAL A 97 -13.61 -13.54 -1.01
N GLU A 98 -12.54 -14.29 -1.28
CA GLU A 98 -11.54 -14.64 -0.27
C GLU A 98 -10.75 -13.40 0.13
N SER A 99 -11.09 -12.83 1.29
CA SER A 99 -10.55 -11.58 1.84
C SER A 99 -10.14 -11.80 3.30
N ALA A 100 -9.55 -10.81 3.97
CA ALA A 100 -9.20 -10.94 5.38
C ALA A 100 -10.42 -11.13 6.31
N GLN A 101 -11.62 -10.74 5.86
CA GLN A 101 -12.87 -10.77 6.63
C GLN A 101 -13.72 -12.01 6.35
N HIS A 102 -13.34 -12.82 5.35
CA HIS A 102 -14.12 -13.94 4.84
C HIS A 102 -13.31 -15.24 4.93
#